data_AF-A0A839FQG4-F1
#
_entry.id   AF-A0A839FQG4-F1
#
_cell.length_a   1.000
_cell.length_b   1.000
_cell.length_c   1.000
_cell.angle_alpha   90.00
_cell.angle_beta   90.00
_cell.angle_gamma   90.00
#
_symmetry.space_group_name_H-M   'P 1'
#
loop_
_entity.id
_entity.type
_entity.pdbx_description
1 polymer ?
#
loop_
_entity_poly.entity_id
_entity_poly.type
_entity_poly.pdbx_seq_one_letter_code
_entity_poly.pdbx_strand_id
1 'polypeptide(L)'
;MNSIELLHDIARRPLEQAQELRPALTAQALNAHPHHDNSIAWLLWHSAREIDEQLAGLSGEPTVWTAQGFAARFALDLDEHEMGFGHTGTDARGNPGQRSGPAPGTSARRRRGPADLPGDPERSRPR
;
A
#
# COMPACT_ATOMS: atom_id res chain seq x y z
N MET A 1 -8.47 24.63 15.61
CA MET A 1 -7.95 23.32 15.17
C MET A 1 -8.59 22.24 16.02
N ASN A 2 -9.49 21.45 15.46
CA ASN A 2 -10.01 20.23 16.09
C ASN A 2 -9.14 19.01 15.74
N SER A 3 -9.40 17.86 16.35
CA SER A 3 -8.59 16.64 16.15
C SER A 3 -8.61 16.12 14.71
N ILE A 4 -9.75 16.23 14.02
CA ILE A 4 -9.88 15.80 12.62
C ILE A 4 -9.03 16.71 11.72
N GLU A 5 -9.08 18.03 11.95
CA GLU A 5 -8.25 18.99 11.21
C GLU A 5 -6.76 18.70 11.39
N LEU A 6 -6.32 18.38 12.61
CA LEU A 6 -4.94 18.01 12.88
C LEU A 6 -4.52 16.72 12.16
N LEU A 7 -5.37 15.69 12.17
CA LEU A 7 -5.08 14.43 11.47
C LEU A 7 -4.99 14.64 9.95
N HIS A 8 -5.88 15.47 9.40
CA HIS A 8 -5.85 15.81 7.98
C HIS A 8 -4.60 16.62 7.60
N ASP A 9 -4.18 17.57 8.46
CA ASP A 9 -2.91 18.29 8.28
C ASP A 9 -1.72 17.32 8.22
N ILE A 10 -1.57 16.45 9.22
CA ILE A 10 -0.46 15.51 9.30
C ILE A 10 -0.46 14.54 8.10
N ALA A 11 -1.62 14.05 7.68
CA ALA A 11 -1.75 13.13 6.55
C ALA A 11 -1.34 13.76 5.21
N ARG A 12 -1.43 15.10 5.08
CA ARG A 12 -1.08 15.81 3.84
C ARG A 12 0.38 16.16 3.70
N ARG A 13 1.12 16.30 4.81
CA ARG A 13 2.54 16.70 4.79
C ARG A 13 3.40 15.83 3.86
N PRO A 14 3.32 14.49 3.85
CA PRO A 14 4.13 13.71 2.90
C PRO A 14 3.90 14.08 1.43
N LEU A 15 2.65 14.40 1.06
CA LEU A 15 2.31 14.84 -0.30
C LEU A 15 2.89 16.22 -0.61
N GLU A 16 2.81 17.16 0.32
CA GLU A 16 3.37 18.51 0.17
C GLU A 16 4.89 18.44 -0.04
N GLN A 17 5.59 17.66 0.77
CA GLN A 17 7.03 17.43 0.63
C GLN A 17 7.38 16.78 -0.73
N ALA A 18 6.59 15.80 -1.18
CA ALA A 18 6.80 15.18 -2.50
C ALA A 18 6.57 16.19 -3.65
N GLN A 19 5.62 17.11 -3.51
CA GLN A 19 5.36 18.17 -4.48
C GLN A 19 6.50 19.19 -4.54
N GLU A 20 7.07 19.56 -3.39
CA GLU A 20 8.22 20.46 -3.31
C GLU A 20 9.46 19.87 -4.00
N LEU A 21 9.67 18.55 -3.89
CA LEU A 21 10.80 17.87 -4.53
C LEU A 21 10.63 17.71 -6.05
N ARG A 22 9.40 17.82 -6.57
CA ARG A 22 9.07 17.55 -7.98
C ARG A 22 10.02 18.19 -9.01
N PRO A 23 10.49 19.45 -8.87
CA PRO A 23 11.43 20.04 -9.84
C PRO A 23 12.79 19.34 -9.92
N ALA A 24 13.19 18.64 -8.84
CA ALA A 24 14.46 17.92 -8.75
C ALA A 24 14.35 16.42 -9.13
N LEU A 25 13.13 15.89 -9.26
CA LEU A 25 12.88 14.46 -9.51
C LEU A 25 12.99 14.10 -11.00
N THR A 26 14.23 13.95 -11.47
CA THR A 26 14.51 13.34 -12.78
C THR A 26 14.25 11.83 -12.74
N ALA A 27 14.05 11.19 -13.89
CA ALA A 27 13.91 9.73 -13.97
C ALA A 27 15.13 8.99 -13.37
N GLN A 28 16.34 9.54 -13.55
CA GLN A 28 17.55 8.98 -12.95
C GLN A 28 17.52 9.10 -11.42
N ALA A 29 17.13 10.26 -10.88
CA ALA A 29 17.02 10.46 -9.43
C ALA A 29 15.94 9.56 -8.83
N LEU A 30 14.78 9.45 -9.49
CA LEU A 30 13.66 8.60 -9.07
C LEU A 30 14.05 7.13 -8.93
N ASN A 31 14.89 6.63 -9.84
CA ASN A 31 15.33 5.23 -9.85
C ASN A 31 16.69 5.03 -9.16
N ALA A 32 17.29 6.07 -8.57
CA ALA A 32 18.53 5.93 -7.83
C ALA A 32 18.29 5.27 -6.47
N HIS A 33 19.29 4.54 -5.99
CA HIS A 33 19.29 3.83 -4.72
C HIS A 33 20.48 4.24 -3.83
N PRO A 34 20.58 5.52 -3.44
CA PRO A 34 21.69 6.00 -2.64
C PRO A 34 21.60 5.45 -1.21
N HIS A 35 22.47 4.48 -0.88
CA HIS A 35 22.61 3.90 0.46
C HIS A 35 21.39 3.14 1.01
N HIS A 36 20.42 2.81 0.16
CA HIS A 36 19.24 2.02 0.54
C HIS A 36 18.72 1.17 -0.62
N ASP A 37 17.99 0.09 -0.33
CA ASP A 37 17.41 -0.80 -1.35
C ASP A 37 16.17 -0.24 -2.03
N ASN A 38 15.44 0.65 -1.37
CA ASN A 38 14.30 1.35 -1.96
C ASN A 38 14.77 2.60 -2.70
N SER A 39 14.26 2.81 -3.91
CA SER A 39 14.42 4.06 -4.66
C SER A 39 13.37 5.09 -4.23
N ILE A 40 13.53 6.35 -4.67
CA ILE A 40 12.50 7.38 -4.45
C ILE A 40 11.20 6.99 -5.15
N ALA A 41 11.27 6.43 -6.36
CA ALA A 41 10.10 5.92 -7.08
C ALA A 41 9.37 4.83 -6.29
N TRP A 42 10.11 3.86 -5.74
CA TRP A 42 9.52 2.80 -4.92
C TRP A 42 8.84 3.37 -3.68
N LEU A 43 9.48 4.31 -2.97
CA LEU A 43 8.90 4.94 -1.78
C LEU A 43 7.60 5.68 -2.08
N LEU A 44 7.58 6.49 -3.15
CA LEU A 44 6.38 7.22 -3.55
C LEU A 44 5.25 6.28 -3.98
N TRP A 45 5.56 5.24 -4.76
CA TRP A 45 4.59 4.23 -5.18
C TRP A 45 4.05 3.44 -3.98
N HIS A 46 4.93 2.90 -3.13
CA HIS A 46 4.57 2.10 -1.96
C HIS A 46 3.66 2.88 -1.00
N SER A 47 4.05 4.10 -0.62
CA SER A 47 3.25 4.94 0.28
C SER A 47 1.88 5.30 -0.32
N ALA A 48 1.83 5.61 -1.62
CA ALA A 48 0.56 5.90 -2.28
C ALA A 48 -0.35 4.68 -2.35
N ARG A 49 0.20 3.50 -2.69
CA ARG A 49 -0.56 2.23 -2.74
C ARG A 49 -1.07 1.82 -1.37
N GLU A 50 -0.26 1.95 -0.32
CA GLU A 50 -0.67 1.60 1.03
C GLU A 50 -1.83 2.48 1.54
N ILE A 51 -1.76 3.80 1.30
CA ILE A 51 -2.84 4.72 1.67
C ILE A 51 -4.12 4.39 0.88
N ASP A 52 -4.00 4.15 -0.42
CA ASP A 52 -5.12 3.84 -1.31
C ASP A 52 -5.85 2.55 -0.91
N GLU A 53 -5.10 1.45 -0.70
CA GLU A 53 -5.67 0.18 -0.24
C GLU A 53 -6.35 0.29 1.13
N GLN A 54 -5.74 1.01 2.08
CA GLN A 54 -6.32 1.19 3.41
C GLN A 54 -7.60 2.03 3.37
N LEU A 55 -7.62 3.12 2.60
CA LEU A 55 -8.80 3.96 2.47
C LEU A 55 -9.94 3.26 1.73
N ALA A 56 -9.64 2.56 0.63
CA ALA A 56 -10.62 1.73 -0.09
C ALA A 56 -11.23 0.67 0.84
N GLY A 57 -10.40 0.00 1.65
CA GLY A 57 -10.88 -0.98 2.63
C GLY A 57 -11.77 -0.39 3.72
N LEU A 58 -11.58 0.89 4.09
CA LEU A 58 -12.39 1.58 5.09
C LEU A 58 -13.68 2.18 4.52
N SER A 59 -13.64 2.69 3.29
CA SER A 59 -14.78 3.34 2.64
C SER A 59 -15.70 2.36 1.90
N GLY A 60 -15.18 1.20 1.49
CA GLY A 60 -15.87 0.28 0.58
C GLY A 60 -15.84 0.72 -0.89
N GLU A 61 -15.13 1.81 -1.20
CA GLU A 61 -14.92 2.29 -2.57
C GLU A 61 -13.79 1.52 -3.27
N PRO A 62 -13.78 1.45 -4.61
CA PRO A 62 -12.63 0.93 -5.36
C PRO A 62 -11.37 1.76 -5.10
N THR A 63 -10.20 1.12 -5.21
CA THR A 63 -8.92 1.83 -5.14
C THR A 63 -8.77 2.80 -6.30
N VAL A 64 -8.18 3.96 -6.05
CA VAL A 64 -7.83 4.93 -7.08
C VAL A 64 -6.90 4.29 -8.12
N TRP A 65 -6.03 3.38 -7.68
CA TRP A 65 -5.10 2.64 -8.52
C TRP A 65 -5.76 1.95 -9.71
N THR A 66 -6.89 1.27 -9.48
CA THR A 66 -7.65 0.58 -10.55
C THR A 66 -8.70 1.49 -11.16
N ALA A 67 -9.47 2.20 -10.34
CA ALA A 67 -10.58 3.04 -10.79
C ALA A 67 -10.16 4.17 -11.74
N GLN A 68 -8.94 4.69 -11.58
CA GLN A 68 -8.39 5.75 -12.43
C GLN A 68 -7.31 5.25 -13.41
N GLY A 69 -7.17 3.92 -13.57
CA GLY A 69 -6.30 3.31 -14.57
C GLY A 69 -4.80 3.48 -14.31
N PHE A 70 -4.38 3.76 -13.07
CA PHE A 70 -2.95 3.85 -12.75
C PHE A 70 -2.26 2.50 -12.89
N ALA A 71 -2.92 1.38 -12.56
CA ALA A 71 -2.39 0.04 -12.79
C ALA A 71 -1.90 -0.16 -14.23
N ALA A 72 -2.73 0.18 -15.21
CA ALA A 72 -2.39 0.08 -16.63
C ALA A 72 -1.31 1.08 -17.06
N ARG A 73 -1.29 2.30 -16.50
CA ARG A 73 -0.30 3.34 -16.82
C ARG A 73 1.10 3.02 -16.27
N PHE A 74 1.17 2.40 -15.10
CA PHE A 74 2.42 1.98 -14.48
C PHE A 74 2.92 0.65 -15.06
N ALA A 75 2.01 -0.24 -15.49
CA ALA A 75 2.33 -1.49 -16.18
C ALA A 75 3.37 -2.35 -15.45
N LEU A 76 3.28 -2.40 -14.11
CA LEU A 76 4.13 -3.24 -13.28
C LEU A 76 3.61 -4.68 -13.32
N ASP A 77 4.52 -5.65 -13.36
CA ASP A 77 4.18 -7.08 -13.23
C ASP A 77 3.96 -7.46 -11.75
N LEU A 78 2.92 -6.88 -11.16
CA LEU A 78 2.50 -7.06 -9.77
C LEU A 78 0.99 -7.25 -9.72
N ASP A 79 0.51 -7.91 -8.67
CA ASP A 79 -0.95 -8.01 -8.45
C ASP A 79 -1.56 -6.61 -8.26
N GLU A 80 -2.82 -6.43 -8.65
CA GLU A 80 -3.48 -5.12 -8.58
C GLU A 80 -3.61 -4.58 -7.16
N HIS A 81 -3.67 -5.46 -6.15
CA HIS A 81 -3.69 -5.12 -4.73
C HIS A 81 -2.30 -5.10 -4.09
N GLU A 82 -1.25 -5.35 -4.88
CA GLU A 82 0.11 -5.33 -4.38
C GLU A 82 0.54 -3.88 -4.10
N MET A 83 1.00 -3.69 -2.87
CA MET A 83 1.45 -2.41 -2.36
C MET A 83 2.92 -2.44 -1.92
N GLY A 84 3.64 -3.54 -2.13
CA GLY A 84 5.06 -3.68 -1.76
C GLY A 84 5.30 -4.23 -0.35
N PHE A 85 4.25 -4.53 0.42
CA PHE A 85 4.40 -5.17 1.72
C PHE A 85 5.04 -6.56 1.57
N GLY A 86 6.14 -6.80 2.30
CA GLY A 86 6.89 -8.05 2.21
C GLY A 86 7.87 -8.13 1.04
N HIS A 87 8.03 -7.07 0.24
CA HIS A 87 9.09 -6.98 -0.75
C HIS A 87 10.47 -7.00 -0.09
N THR A 88 11.38 -7.81 -0.65
CA THR A 88 12.79 -7.80 -0.27
C THR A 88 13.50 -6.60 -0.89
N GLY A 89 14.72 -6.31 -0.44
CA GLY A 89 15.56 -5.29 -1.09
C GLY A 89 15.83 -5.59 -2.56
N THR A 90 15.92 -6.87 -2.94
CA THR A 90 16.04 -7.28 -4.34
C THR A 90 14.76 -7.01 -5.12
N ASP A 91 13.58 -7.24 -4.53
CA ASP A 91 12.31 -6.91 -5.17
C ASP A 91 12.16 -5.39 -5.38
N ALA A 92 12.59 -4.58 -4.41
CA ALA A 92 12.53 -3.11 -4.50
C ALA A 92 13.51 -2.52 -5.53
N ARG A 93 14.64 -3.21 -5.80
CA ARG A 93 15.61 -2.85 -6.86
C ARG A 93 15.25 -3.42 -8.22
N GLY A 94 14.53 -4.54 -8.23
CA GLY A 94 14.16 -5.26 -9.44
C GLY A 94 13.02 -4.57 -10.15
N ASN A 95 13.07 -4.59 -11.49
CA ASN A 95 11.85 -4.41 -12.26
C ASN A 95 10.93 -5.60 -11.92
N PRO A 96 9.68 -5.39 -11.48
CA PRO A 96 8.79 -6.50 -11.19
C PRO A 96 8.66 -7.35 -12.46
N GLY A 97 8.99 -8.63 -12.38
CA GLY A 97 9.14 -9.52 -13.54
C GLY A 97 10.16 -10.66 -13.39
N GLN A 98 10.94 -10.69 -12.30
CA GLN A 98 11.80 -11.83 -11.97
C GLN A 98 11.47 -12.43 -10.60
N ARG A 99 10.20 -12.76 -10.35
CA ARG A 99 9.85 -13.68 -9.25
C ARG A 99 9.87 -15.12 -9.78
N SER A 100 10.93 -15.86 -9.48
CA SER A 100 10.88 -17.33 -9.50
C SER A 100 10.36 -17.80 -8.14
N GLY A 101 9.07 -18.14 -8.08
CA GLY A 101 8.47 -18.89 -6.98
C GLY A 101 7.62 -18.07 -5.99
N PRO A 102 6.63 -18.71 -5.34
CA PRO A 102 5.80 -18.05 -4.34
C PRO A 102 6.67 -17.67 -3.13
N ALA A 103 6.43 -16.47 -2.58
CA ALA A 103 7.01 -16.06 -1.32
C ALA A 103 6.67 -17.12 -0.24
N PRO A 104 7.64 -17.62 0.54
CA PRO A 104 7.34 -18.55 1.61
C PRO A 104 6.62 -17.77 2.71
N GLY A 105 5.30 -17.92 2.80
CA GLY A 105 4.56 -17.54 4.02
C GLY A 105 3.44 -16.51 3.86
N THR A 106 3.11 -15.99 2.68
CA THR A 106 1.83 -15.29 2.47
C THR A 106 0.71 -16.32 2.34
N SER A 107 0.43 -17.00 3.47
CA SER A 107 -0.94 -17.39 3.75
C SER A 107 -1.71 -16.09 3.75
N ALA A 108 -2.39 -15.77 2.64
CA ALA A 108 -3.47 -14.82 2.63
C ALA A 108 -4.35 -15.19 3.82
N ARG A 109 -4.21 -14.44 4.92
CA ARG A 109 -5.02 -14.63 6.10
C ARG A 109 -6.40 -14.23 5.62
N ARG A 110 -7.18 -15.22 5.16
CA ARG A 110 -8.59 -15.03 4.84
C ARG A 110 -9.14 -14.21 5.99
N ARG A 111 -9.58 -12.98 5.69
CA ARG A 111 -10.26 -12.15 6.68
C ARG A 111 -11.45 -13.01 7.13
N ARG A 112 -11.37 -13.54 8.35
CA ARG A 112 -12.49 -14.23 8.99
C ARG A 112 -13.61 -13.20 9.04
N GLY A 113 -14.72 -13.49 8.39
CA GLY A 113 -15.90 -12.65 8.46
C GLY A 113 -16.45 -12.69 9.89
N PRO A 114 -17.33 -11.74 10.27
CA PRO A 114 -17.96 -11.74 11.58
C PRO A 114 -18.74 -13.03 11.92
N ALA A 115 -19.03 -13.88 10.93
CA ALA A 115 -19.62 -15.20 11.11
C ALA A 115 -18.66 -16.29 11.64
N ASP A 116 -17.35 -16.04 11.64
CA ASP A 116 -16.32 -17.03 12.04
C ASP A 116 -15.83 -16.86 13.49
N LEU A 117 -16.47 -15.99 14.26
CA LEU A 117 -16.21 -15.89 15.70
C LEU A 117 -17.01 -16.97 16.44
N PRO A 118 -16.38 -17.73 17.37
CA PRO A 118 -17.13 -18.66 18.20
C PRO A 118 -18.20 -17.89 18.98
N GLY A 119 -19.44 -18.38 18.90
CA GLY A 119 -20.58 -17.78 19.59
C GLY A 119 -20.32 -17.66 21.09
N ASP A 120 -20.66 -16.50 21.64
CA ASP A 120 -20.52 -16.19 23.06
C ASP A 120 -21.28 -17.22 23.92
N PRO A 121 -20.58 -18.02 24.75
CA PRO A 121 -21.21 -19.06 25.56
C PRO A 121 -22.13 -18.52 26.66
N GLU A 122 -22.14 -17.21 26.93
CA GLU A 122 -23.02 -16.62 27.94
C GLU A 122 -24.45 -16.35 27.45
N ARG A 123 -24.72 -16.39 26.13
CA ARG A 123 -26.07 -16.13 25.58
C ARG A 123 -27.07 -17.29 25.72
N SER A 124 -26.63 -18.46 26.19
CA SER A 124 -27.47 -19.67 26.24
C SER A 124 -28.00 -20.06 27.62
N ARG A 125 -27.90 -19.19 28.65
CA ARG A 125 -28.54 -19.47 29.95
C ARG A 125 -30.00 -19.00 29.94
N PRO A 126 -30.98 -19.86 30.28
CA PRO A 126 -32.36 -19.43 30.46
C PRO A 126 -32.48 -18.50 31.67
N ARG A 127 -33.42 -17.54 31.59
CA ARG A 127 -33.68 -16.49 32.59
C ARG A 127 -34.05 -17.04 33.96
#